data_AF-A0A1X1BQD6-F1
#
_entry.id   AF-A0A1X1BQD6-F1
#
_cell.length_a   1.000
_cell.length_b   1.000
_cell.length_c   1.000
_cell.angle_alpha   90.00
_cell.angle_beta   90.00
_cell.angle_gamma   90.00
#
_symmetry.space_group_name_H-M   'P 1'
#
loop_
_entity.id
_entity.type
_entity.pdbx_description
1 polymer ?
#
loop_
_entity_poly.entity_id
_entity_poly.type
_entity_poly.pdbx_seq_one_letter_code
_entity_poly.pdbx_strand_id
1 'polypeptide(L)'
;MAVFTIFQAEDSVDEEDVEEVSILEETKEDLKRIELAKEKQKTGPTIRQADLSNIADEDIVTSDPFFCVQQVYKTSPALVLEDIIVDLHQELQEAFVEVLDKLATLISQISKHPDDVSLRVLRVNNEQLYKDFVQYPRAVALLKYARFKLKHGDDIKEILNQRKCSDVLEHNIAVGHGSVTDEYFLYLHEPDMFGDYRSWKEWIDFLSATSITLDEIIRQYKSVTRRHKMFDRNALEEALVLSGCARPSLNS
;
A
#
# COMPACT_ATOMS: atom_id res chain seq x y z
N MET A 1 -6.51 38.43 36.59
CA MET A 1 -7.35 38.20 35.39
C MET A 1 -7.12 39.36 34.44
N ALA A 2 -7.04 39.10 33.13
CA ALA A 2 -6.92 40.14 32.11
C ALA A 2 -7.65 39.66 30.85
N VAL A 3 -8.49 40.52 30.27
CA VAL A 3 -9.22 40.29 29.01
C VAL A 3 -9.34 41.65 28.29
N PHE A 4 -9.01 41.62 27.00
CA PHE A 4 -9.40 42.45 25.83
C PHE A 4 -10.54 43.51 25.99
N THR A 5 -10.73 44.49 25.11
CA THR A 5 -10.29 44.75 23.70
C THR A 5 -10.25 46.30 23.50
N ILE A 6 -9.88 46.97 22.39
CA ILE A 6 -9.57 46.64 20.98
C ILE A 6 -8.37 47.52 20.53
N PHE A 7 -7.75 47.26 19.37
CA PHE A 7 -7.02 48.26 18.58
C PHE A 7 -7.56 48.21 17.13
N GLN A 8 -7.81 49.37 16.50
CA GLN A 8 -8.21 49.45 15.10
C GLN A 8 -6.97 49.64 14.21
N ALA A 9 -7.05 49.16 12.97
CA ALA A 9 -6.19 49.55 11.88
C ALA A 9 -7.08 49.98 10.70
N GLU A 10 -6.78 51.13 10.11
CA GLU A 10 -7.41 51.63 8.89
C GLU A 10 -6.36 51.51 7.78
N ASP A 11 -6.60 50.62 6.81
CA ASP A 11 -5.80 50.55 5.60
C ASP A 11 -6.43 51.47 4.53
N SER A 12 -5.65 52.45 4.07
CA SER A 12 -5.98 53.27 2.90
C SER A 12 -4.81 53.23 1.94
N VAL A 13 -5.04 52.70 0.73
CA VAL A 13 -4.04 52.57 -0.33
C VAL A 13 -4.42 53.54 -1.46
N ASP A 14 -3.43 54.21 -2.03
CA ASP A 14 -3.62 55.19 -3.11
C ASP A 14 -4.12 54.54 -4.42
N GLU A 15 -4.99 55.25 -5.13
CA GLU A 15 -5.45 54.88 -6.48
C GLU A 15 -4.55 55.56 -7.54
N GLU A 16 -3.97 54.79 -8.45
CA GLU A 16 -3.39 55.30 -9.72
C GLU A 16 -4.22 54.78 -10.90
N ASP A 17 -4.59 55.69 -11.81
CA ASP A 17 -5.47 55.40 -12.96
C ASP A 17 -4.86 54.38 -13.93
N VAL A 18 -5.59 53.31 -14.24
CA VAL A 18 -5.27 52.35 -15.30
C VAL A 18 -6.24 52.55 -16.46
N GLU A 19 -5.72 52.75 -17.68
CA GLU A 19 -6.55 52.87 -18.89
C GLU A 19 -7.28 51.53 -19.17
N GLU A 20 -8.59 51.48 -18.90
CA GLU A 20 -9.43 50.31 -19.19
C GLU A 20 -9.60 50.07 -20.70
N VAL A 21 -8.65 49.35 -21.30
CA VAL A 21 -8.82 48.76 -22.63
C VAL A 21 -9.99 47.78 -22.57
N SER A 22 -11.04 48.01 -23.36
CA SER A 22 -12.27 47.23 -23.25
C SER A 22 -12.05 45.75 -23.60
N ILE A 23 -12.44 44.86 -22.68
CA ILE A 23 -12.35 43.39 -22.80
C ILE A 23 -12.93 42.87 -24.13
N LEU A 24 -13.92 43.59 -24.70
CA LEU A 24 -14.55 43.27 -25.98
C LEU A 24 -13.63 43.45 -27.19
N GLU A 25 -12.63 44.33 -27.12
CA GLU A 25 -11.65 44.53 -28.20
C GLU A 25 -10.48 43.54 -28.08
N GLU A 26 -9.99 43.27 -26.87
CA GLU A 26 -8.98 42.23 -26.61
C GLU A 26 -9.48 40.85 -27.05
N THR A 27 -10.69 40.45 -26.63
CA THR A 27 -11.33 39.19 -27.04
C THR A 27 -11.45 39.06 -28.57
N LYS A 28 -11.68 40.18 -29.26
CA LYS A 28 -11.86 40.26 -30.71
C LYS A 28 -10.53 40.21 -31.48
N GLU A 29 -9.43 40.63 -30.86
CA GLU A 29 -8.07 40.41 -31.37
C GLU A 29 -7.67 38.95 -31.23
N ASP A 30 -7.85 38.35 -30.04
CA ASP A 30 -7.41 36.98 -29.77
C ASP A 30 -8.19 35.93 -30.58
N LEU A 31 -9.49 36.13 -30.83
CA LEU A 31 -10.26 35.29 -31.75
C LEU A 31 -9.65 35.28 -33.17
N LYS A 32 -9.21 36.45 -33.69
CA LYS A 32 -8.52 36.52 -35.00
C LYS A 32 -7.16 35.82 -34.96
N ARG A 33 -6.40 35.95 -33.87
CA ARG A 33 -5.11 35.26 -33.68
C ARG A 33 -5.31 33.73 -33.68
N ILE A 34 -6.36 33.24 -33.04
CA ILE A 34 -6.73 31.81 -32.98
C ILE A 34 -7.19 31.29 -34.36
N GLU A 35 -8.01 32.02 -35.11
CA GLU A 35 -8.42 31.60 -36.46
C GLU A 35 -7.22 31.55 -37.42
N LEU A 36 -6.37 32.58 -37.42
CA LEU A 36 -5.19 32.67 -38.27
C LEU A 36 -4.12 31.60 -37.92
N ALA A 37 -4.07 31.15 -36.65
CA ALA A 37 -3.30 29.98 -36.24
C ALA A 37 -3.90 28.66 -36.75
N LYS A 38 -5.23 28.50 -36.68
CA LYS A 38 -5.95 27.30 -37.16
C LYS A 38 -5.86 27.12 -38.67
N GLU A 39 -5.88 28.20 -39.46
CA GLU A 39 -5.67 28.10 -40.91
C GLU A 39 -4.25 27.63 -41.25
N LYS A 40 -3.22 28.18 -40.58
CA LYS A 40 -1.82 27.76 -40.77
C LYS A 40 -1.57 26.29 -40.41
N GLN A 41 -2.38 25.68 -39.55
CA GLN A 41 -2.28 24.26 -39.22
C GLN A 41 -2.96 23.34 -40.25
N LYS A 42 -3.89 23.83 -41.07
CA LYS A 42 -4.64 23.01 -42.05
C LYS A 42 -3.85 22.65 -43.32
N THR A 43 -2.65 23.22 -43.51
CA THR A 43 -1.76 22.93 -44.66
C THR A 43 -0.46 22.26 -44.24
N GLY A 44 -0.46 21.53 -43.13
CA GLY A 44 0.60 20.60 -42.75
C GLY A 44 0.54 19.27 -43.54
N PRO A 45 1.63 18.49 -43.60
CA PRO A 45 1.65 17.22 -44.33
C PRO A 45 0.70 16.17 -43.72
N THR A 46 0.19 15.27 -44.57
CA THR A 46 -0.73 14.18 -44.21
C THR A 46 -0.29 13.47 -42.93
N ILE A 47 -1.20 13.39 -41.95
CA ILE A 47 -0.99 12.66 -40.70
C ILE A 47 -0.65 11.21 -41.06
N ARG A 48 0.62 10.82 -40.85
CA ARG A 48 0.98 9.42 -40.73
C ARG A 48 0.27 8.91 -39.48
N GLN A 49 -0.74 8.06 -39.65
CA GLN A 49 -1.21 7.23 -38.54
C GLN A 49 0.00 6.49 -37.98
N ALA A 50 0.21 6.58 -36.67
CA ALA A 50 1.29 5.85 -36.02
C ALA A 50 1.01 4.36 -36.21
N ASP A 51 1.99 3.62 -36.74
CA ASP A 51 1.87 2.18 -36.88
C ASP A 51 2.14 1.53 -35.51
N LEU A 52 1.06 1.36 -34.74
CA LEU A 52 1.11 0.81 -33.39
C LEU A 52 1.31 -0.73 -33.38
N SER A 53 1.41 -1.38 -34.54
CA SER A 53 1.53 -2.85 -34.65
C SER A 53 2.79 -3.47 -34.01
N ASN A 54 3.77 -2.64 -33.65
CA ASN A 54 5.00 -3.03 -32.97
C ASN A 54 5.11 -2.53 -31.52
N ILE A 55 4.03 -1.99 -30.94
CA ILE A 55 3.95 -1.80 -29.49
C ILE A 55 3.66 -3.17 -28.87
N ALA A 56 4.55 -3.65 -28.00
CA ALA A 56 4.29 -4.84 -27.21
C ALA A 56 3.13 -4.57 -26.23
N ASP A 57 2.17 -5.50 -26.16
CA ASP A 57 1.01 -5.44 -25.27
C ASP A 57 1.40 -5.87 -23.83
N GLU A 58 2.49 -5.27 -23.34
CA GLU A 58 3.13 -5.55 -22.06
C GLU A 58 3.16 -4.27 -21.22
N ASP A 59 2.42 -4.27 -20.09
CA ASP A 59 2.43 -3.19 -19.11
C ASP A 59 3.85 -3.01 -18.53
N ILE A 60 4.62 -2.06 -19.07
CA ILE A 60 5.94 -1.72 -18.52
C ILE A 60 5.75 -1.18 -17.10
N VAL A 61 6.28 -1.91 -16.13
CA VAL A 61 6.06 -1.71 -14.70
C VAL A 61 6.53 -0.34 -14.24
N THR A 62 5.60 0.61 -14.15
CA THR A 62 5.72 1.74 -13.24
C THR A 62 5.59 1.21 -11.81
N SER A 63 6.44 1.70 -10.92
CA SER A 63 6.44 1.33 -9.51
C SER A 63 5.29 1.99 -8.75
N ASP A 64 4.04 1.63 -9.08
CA ASP A 64 2.86 1.96 -8.29
C ASP A 64 2.64 0.89 -7.19
N PRO A 65 2.78 1.24 -5.90
CA PRO A 65 2.49 0.34 -4.80
C PRO A 65 1.06 -0.22 -4.84
N PHE A 66 0.09 0.57 -5.32
CA PHE A 66 -1.30 0.12 -5.44
C PHE A 66 -1.45 -0.97 -6.50
N PHE A 67 -0.90 -0.79 -7.71
CA PHE A 67 -0.88 -1.82 -8.75
C PHE A 67 -0.28 -3.13 -8.24
N CYS A 68 0.88 -3.08 -7.58
CA CYS A 68 1.53 -4.27 -6.99
C CYS A 68 0.58 -5.03 -6.03
N VAL A 69 -0.06 -4.34 -5.09
CA VAL A 69 -1.04 -4.98 -4.19
C VAL A 69 -2.27 -5.47 -4.96
N GLN A 70 -2.81 -4.66 -5.88
CA GLN A 70 -4.03 -4.99 -6.62
C GLN A 70 -3.85 -6.26 -7.46
N GLN A 71 -2.69 -6.44 -8.11
CA GLN A 71 -2.42 -7.66 -8.89
C GLN A 71 -2.36 -8.90 -7.99
N VAL A 72 -1.67 -8.85 -6.85
CA VAL A 72 -1.67 -9.98 -5.89
C VAL A 72 -3.08 -10.31 -5.40
N TYR A 73 -3.92 -9.31 -5.17
CA TYR A 73 -5.29 -9.53 -4.74
C TYR A 73 -6.19 -10.11 -5.85
N LYS A 74 -5.92 -9.82 -7.13
CA LYS A 74 -6.60 -10.42 -8.30
C LYS A 74 -6.13 -11.85 -8.60
N THR A 75 -4.82 -12.12 -8.58
CA THR A 75 -4.23 -13.33 -9.17
C THR A 75 -3.94 -14.45 -8.16
N SER A 76 -3.47 -14.12 -6.96
CA SER A 76 -3.11 -15.12 -5.95
C SER A 76 -4.29 -15.39 -5.01
N PRO A 77 -4.76 -16.64 -4.85
CA PRO A 77 -5.82 -16.95 -3.88
C PRO A 77 -5.32 -16.87 -2.43
N ALA A 78 -4.01 -17.05 -2.19
CA ALA A 78 -3.34 -16.96 -0.88
C ALA A 78 -3.99 -17.82 0.23
N LEU A 79 -4.22 -19.11 -0.04
CA LEU A 79 -4.93 -20.04 0.86
C LEU A 79 -4.02 -21.02 1.63
N VAL A 80 -2.82 -21.30 1.14
CA VAL A 80 -1.89 -22.29 1.69
C VAL A 80 -0.62 -21.58 2.14
N LEU A 81 -0.24 -21.74 3.40
CA LEU A 81 0.94 -21.08 3.95
C LEU A 81 2.24 -21.63 3.34
N GLU A 82 2.33 -22.95 3.19
CA GLU A 82 3.47 -23.66 2.59
C GLU A 82 3.84 -23.07 1.22
N ASP A 83 2.89 -23.07 0.27
CA ASP A 83 3.06 -22.50 -1.09
C ASP A 83 3.55 -21.05 -1.06
N ILE A 84 2.99 -20.20 -0.19
CA ILE A 84 3.36 -18.79 -0.07
C ILE A 84 4.81 -18.64 0.40
N ILE A 85 5.24 -19.45 1.38
CA ILE A 85 6.60 -19.45 1.91
C ILE A 85 7.61 -20.01 0.90
N VAL A 86 7.23 -21.05 0.16
CA VAL A 86 8.04 -21.63 -0.93
C VAL A 86 8.24 -20.64 -2.07
N ASP A 87 7.20 -19.87 -2.45
CA ASP A 87 7.32 -18.83 -3.46
C ASP A 87 8.08 -17.58 -2.94
N LEU A 88 7.88 -17.19 -1.68
CA LEU A 88 8.62 -16.08 -1.03
C LEU A 88 10.13 -16.36 -0.95
N HIS A 89 10.53 -17.61 -0.68
CA HIS A 89 11.94 -18.02 -0.64
C HIS A 89 12.60 -17.98 -2.02
N GLN A 90 11.87 -18.37 -3.06
CA GLN A 90 12.34 -18.28 -4.45
C GLN A 90 12.50 -16.83 -4.91
N GLU A 91 11.63 -15.93 -4.47
CA GLU A 91 11.71 -14.48 -4.75
C GLU A 91 12.86 -13.82 -3.99
N LEU A 92 13.05 -14.13 -2.70
CA LEU A 92 13.87 -13.35 -1.76
C LEU A 92 15.10 -14.08 -1.22
N GLN A 93 15.93 -14.71 -2.06
CA GLN A 93 17.01 -15.62 -1.62
C GLN A 93 17.83 -15.14 -0.39
N GLU A 94 18.30 -13.88 -0.38
CA GLU A 94 19.03 -13.29 0.76
C GLU A 94 18.09 -12.62 1.79
N ALA A 95 17.05 -11.91 1.33
CA ALA A 95 16.17 -11.10 2.17
C ALA A 95 15.02 -11.88 2.84
N PHE A 96 14.79 -13.14 2.45
CA PHE A 96 13.68 -14.01 2.89
C PHE A 96 13.54 -14.02 4.40
N VAL A 97 14.66 -14.21 5.11
CA VAL A 97 14.68 -14.26 6.57
C VAL A 97 14.26 -12.93 7.18
N GLU A 98 14.72 -11.80 6.64
CA GLU A 98 14.39 -10.48 7.18
C GLU A 98 12.92 -10.11 6.95
N VAL A 99 12.42 -10.32 5.72
CA VAL A 99 11.02 -10.03 5.36
C VAL A 99 10.05 -10.93 6.12
N LEU A 100 10.40 -12.21 6.31
CA LEU A 100 9.58 -13.16 7.07
C LEU A 100 9.55 -12.83 8.57
N ASP A 101 10.67 -12.42 9.16
CA ASP A 101 10.82 -12.03 10.57
C ASP A 101 10.05 -10.73 10.88
N LYS A 102 10.03 -9.77 9.93
CA LYS A 102 9.17 -8.58 9.96
C LYS A 102 7.67 -8.92 9.86
N LEU A 103 7.28 -9.83 8.95
CA LEU A 103 5.87 -10.25 8.79
C LEU A 103 5.37 -11.03 10.02
N ALA A 104 6.18 -11.95 10.55
CA ALA A 104 5.92 -12.66 11.79
C ALA A 104 5.74 -11.67 12.95
N THR A 105 6.65 -10.71 13.10
CA THR A 105 6.58 -9.64 14.10
C THR A 105 5.27 -8.85 13.99
N LEU A 106 4.89 -8.37 12.80
CA LEU A 106 3.65 -7.61 12.60
C LEU A 106 2.41 -8.40 13.04
N ILE A 107 2.27 -9.64 12.58
CA ILE A 107 1.14 -10.52 12.93
C ILE A 107 1.15 -10.86 14.43
N SER A 108 2.35 -11.00 15.02
CA SER A 108 2.54 -11.26 16.46
C SER A 108 2.20 -10.04 17.33
N GLN A 109 2.39 -8.80 16.85
CA GLN A 109 1.95 -7.61 17.56
C GLN A 109 0.43 -7.46 17.50
N ILE A 110 -0.18 -7.66 16.32
CA ILE A 110 -1.65 -7.60 16.17
C ILE A 110 -2.34 -8.65 17.05
N SER A 111 -1.82 -9.88 17.16
CA SER A 111 -2.44 -10.92 17.99
C SER A 111 -2.28 -10.68 19.50
N LYS A 112 -1.37 -9.80 19.92
CA LYS A 112 -1.19 -9.34 21.32
C LYS A 112 -1.98 -8.07 21.63
N HIS A 113 -2.15 -7.20 20.64
CA HIS A 113 -2.79 -5.88 20.73
C HIS A 113 -3.85 -5.72 19.63
N PRO A 114 -4.92 -6.54 19.64
CA PRO A 114 -5.96 -6.48 18.60
C PRO A 114 -6.70 -5.14 18.61
N ASP A 115 -6.85 -4.52 19.78
CA ASP A 115 -7.42 -3.20 19.98
C ASP A 115 -6.63 -2.08 19.27
N ASP A 116 -5.34 -2.26 19.01
CA ASP A 116 -4.55 -1.29 18.26
C ASP A 116 -4.85 -1.31 16.75
N VAL A 117 -5.77 -0.44 16.37
CA VAL A 117 -6.10 -0.08 14.98
C VAL A 117 -4.87 0.31 14.16
N SER A 118 -3.82 0.86 14.78
CA SER A 118 -2.63 1.31 14.06
C SER A 118 -1.82 0.19 13.42
N LEU A 119 -1.79 -0.99 14.05
CA LEU A 119 -1.15 -2.18 13.51
C LEU A 119 -1.97 -2.82 12.38
N ARG A 120 -3.29 -2.57 12.37
CA ARG A 120 -4.26 -3.21 11.45
C ARG A 120 -4.60 -2.38 10.22
N VAL A 121 -4.16 -1.11 10.13
CA VAL A 121 -4.40 -0.22 8.99
C VAL A 121 -3.08 0.26 8.40
N LEU A 122 -2.68 -0.35 7.28
CA LEU A 122 -1.41 -0.10 6.59
C LEU A 122 -1.68 0.69 5.30
N ARG A 123 -1.15 1.92 5.20
CA ARG A 123 -1.27 2.78 4.00
C ARG A 123 -0.39 2.23 2.87
N VAL A 124 -0.96 1.86 1.74
CA VAL A 124 -0.22 1.17 0.65
C VAL A 124 0.92 2.02 0.09
N ASN A 125 0.73 3.35 0.05
CA ASN A 125 1.73 4.32 -0.41
C ASN A 125 2.78 4.70 0.66
N ASN A 126 2.88 3.98 1.78
CA ASN A 126 3.91 4.22 2.79
C ASN A 126 5.27 3.65 2.33
N GLU A 127 6.31 4.49 2.28
CA GLU A 127 7.65 4.07 1.83
C GLU A 127 8.25 2.89 2.62
N GLN A 128 8.03 2.82 3.93
CA GLN A 128 8.60 1.75 4.76
C GLN A 128 7.86 0.44 4.50
N LEU A 129 6.52 0.49 4.43
CA LEU A 129 5.69 -0.64 4.00
C LEU A 129 6.06 -1.13 2.59
N TYR A 130 6.44 -0.20 1.69
CA TYR A 130 6.90 -0.55 0.36
C TYR A 130 8.23 -1.31 0.38
N LYS A 131 9.24 -0.78 1.09
CA LYS A 131 10.57 -1.38 1.23
C LYS A 131 10.53 -2.72 1.98
N ASP A 132 9.66 -2.86 2.98
CA ASP A 132 9.55 -4.07 3.78
C ASP A 132 8.70 -5.16 3.10
N PHE A 133 7.57 -4.80 2.46
CA PHE A 133 6.60 -5.77 1.96
C PHE A 133 6.05 -5.50 0.54
N VAL A 134 5.62 -4.29 0.19
CA VAL A 134 4.81 -4.09 -1.05
C VAL A 134 5.63 -4.26 -2.33
N GLN A 135 6.93 -4.01 -2.31
CA GLN A 135 7.82 -4.32 -3.44
C GLN A 135 7.97 -5.83 -3.71
N TYR A 136 7.48 -6.69 -2.80
CA TYR A 136 7.60 -8.14 -2.86
C TYR A 136 6.20 -8.81 -2.96
N PRO A 137 5.73 -9.19 -4.16
CA PRO A 137 4.38 -9.74 -4.34
C PRO A 137 4.03 -10.93 -3.43
N ARG A 138 5.02 -11.76 -3.04
CA ARG A 138 4.78 -12.89 -2.12
C ARG A 138 4.69 -12.48 -0.65
N ALA A 139 5.31 -11.37 -0.24
CA ALA A 139 5.08 -10.77 1.08
C ALA A 139 3.65 -10.22 1.19
N VAL A 140 3.16 -9.56 0.14
CA VAL A 140 1.76 -9.12 0.04
C VAL A 140 0.79 -10.31 0.04
N ALA A 141 1.16 -11.44 -0.57
CA ALA A 141 0.37 -12.67 -0.50
C ALA A 141 0.28 -13.24 0.92
N LEU A 142 1.35 -13.14 1.73
CA LEU A 142 1.31 -13.53 3.14
C LEU A 142 0.42 -12.60 3.97
N LEU A 143 0.40 -11.29 3.69
CA LEU A 143 -0.56 -10.36 4.30
C LEU A 143 -2.01 -10.71 3.91
N LYS A 144 -2.27 -11.09 2.66
CA LYS A 144 -3.59 -11.58 2.21
C LYS A 144 -4.00 -12.88 2.92
N TYR A 145 -3.07 -13.82 3.11
CA TYR A 145 -3.29 -15.03 3.93
C TYR A 145 -3.62 -14.69 5.38
N ALA A 146 -2.92 -13.71 5.96
CA ALA A 146 -3.21 -13.13 7.29
C ALA A 146 -4.54 -12.34 7.36
N ARG A 147 -5.41 -12.45 6.35
CA ARG A 147 -6.76 -11.87 6.23
C ARG A 147 -6.82 -10.35 6.12
N PHE A 148 -5.71 -9.68 5.78
CA PHE A 148 -5.79 -8.29 5.32
C PHE A 148 -6.66 -8.18 4.06
N LYS A 149 -7.28 -7.02 3.87
CA LYS A 149 -8.13 -6.70 2.72
C LYS A 149 -7.68 -5.36 2.13
N LEU A 150 -7.48 -5.32 0.82
CA LEU A 150 -7.32 -4.07 0.08
C LEU A 150 -8.62 -3.25 0.17
N LYS A 151 -8.54 -2.02 0.65
CA LYS A 151 -9.67 -1.11 0.91
C LYS A 151 -9.37 0.33 0.49
N HIS A 152 -10.38 1.04 0.02
CA HIS A 152 -10.31 2.48 -0.26
C HIS A 152 -10.39 3.30 1.04
N GLY A 153 -9.89 4.53 1.05
CA GLY A 153 -9.91 5.40 2.23
C GLY A 153 -11.33 5.67 2.75
N ASP A 154 -12.30 5.84 1.85
CA ASP A 154 -13.71 5.97 2.23
C ASP A 154 -14.31 4.71 2.88
N ASP A 155 -13.90 3.50 2.47
CA ASP A 155 -14.40 2.23 3.03
C ASP A 155 -14.02 2.04 4.51
N ILE A 156 -12.97 2.75 4.98
CA ILE A 156 -12.45 2.66 6.35
C ILE A 156 -12.40 4.04 7.04
N LYS A 157 -13.13 5.03 6.52
CA LYS A 157 -13.09 6.44 6.93
C LYS A 157 -13.36 6.65 8.42
N GLU A 158 -14.30 5.89 8.98
CA GLU A 158 -14.62 5.92 10.41
C GLU A 158 -13.43 5.44 11.26
N ILE A 159 -12.80 4.33 10.86
CA ILE A 159 -11.62 3.74 11.54
C ILE A 159 -10.41 4.69 11.44
N LEU A 160 -10.22 5.35 10.29
CA LEU A 160 -9.20 6.38 10.10
C LEU A 160 -9.47 7.62 10.98
N ASN A 161 -10.72 7.99 11.19
CA ASN A 161 -11.09 9.09 12.10
C ASN A 161 -10.91 8.69 13.57
N GLN A 162 -11.25 7.46 13.97
CA GLN A 162 -10.97 6.92 15.31
C GLN A 162 -9.46 6.99 15.61
N ARG A 163 -8.60 6.61 14.63
CA ARG A 163 -7.13 6.73 14.74
C ARG A 163 -6.69 8.19 14.93
N LYS A 164 -7.25 9.13 14.15
CA LYS A 164 -6.99 10.59 14.32
C LYS A 164 -7.46 11.15 15.66
N CYS A 165 -8.47 10.56 16.31
CA CYS A 165 -8.88 10.94 17.66
C CYS A 165 -7.96 10.40 18.77
N SER A 166 -7.07 9.45 18.46
CA SER A 166 -6.04 8.95 19.38
C SER A 166 -4.75 9.79 19.30
N ASP A 167 -4.33 10.16 18.09
CA ASP A 167 -3.11 10.96 17.86
C ASP A 167 -3.40 12.46 17.90
N VAL A 168 -3.06 13.12 19.02
CA VAL A 168 -3.14 14.60 19.17
C VAL A 168 -2.00 15.28 18.37
N LEU A 169 -2.08 15.24 17.04
CA LEU A 169 -1.04 15.74 16.13
C LEU A 169 -1.58 16.07 14.71
N GLU A 170 -2.41 17.12 14.61
CA GLU A 170 -2.88 17.67 13.32
C GLU A 170 -1.74 18.18 12.39
N HIS A 171 -0.50 18.25 12.88
CA HIS A 171 0.62 18.97 12.25
C HIS A 171 1.43 18.20 11.20
N ASN A 172 1.20 16.90 10.98
CA ASN A 172 1.99 16.08 10.03
C ASN A 172 1.23 15.57 8.81
N ILE A 173 -0.05 15.92 8.63
CA ILE A 173 -0.84 15.60 7.41
C ILE A 173 -0.94 16.83 6.48
N ALA A 174 0.10 17.67 6.48
CA ALA A 174 0.22 18.89 5.68
C ALA A 174 1.31 18.81 4.59
N VAL A 175 1.86 17.61 4.32
CA VAL A 175 2.92 17.39 3.34
C VAL A 175 2.46 16.36 2.31
N GLY A 176 2.02 16.85 1.15
CA GLY A 176 1.54 16.06 0.01
C GLY A 176 0.06 16.28 -0.30
N HIS A 177 -0.25 16.81 -1.49
CA HIS A 177 -1.62 17.03 -1.94
C HIS A 177 -2.30 15.70 -2.32
N GLY A 178 -3.11 15.18 -1.40
CA GLY A 178 -4.06 14.09 -1.66
C GLY A 178 -5.10 14.05 -0.54
N SER A 179 -6.37 13.83 -0.88
CA SER A 179 -7.36 13.53 0.15
C SER A 179 -7.15 12.09 0.62
N VAL A 180 -7.19 11.86 1.94
CA VAL A 180 -7.07 10.51 2.52
C VAL A 180 -8.20 9.58 2.06
N THR A 181 -9.29 10.13 1.50
CA THR A 181 -10.35 9.37 0.83
C THR A 181 -9.84 8.58 -0.36
N ASP A 182 -8.93 9.16 -1.15
CA ASP A 182 -8.54 8.72 -2.50
C ASP A 182 -7.39 7.70 -2.47
N GLU A 183 -7.00 7.25 -1.27
CA GLU A 183 -5.90 6.33 -1.05
C GLU A 183 -6.38 4.90 -0.80
N TYR A 184 -5.45 3.94 -0.98
CA TYR A 184 -5.70 2.54 -0.67
C TYR A 184 -4.90 2.05 0.54
N PHE A 185 -5.53 1.16 1.29
CA PHE A 185 -5.04 0.61 2.55
C PHE A 185 -5.15 -0.91 2.54
N LEU A 186 -4.18 -1.58 3.16
CA LEU A 186 -4.35 -2.95 3.63
C LEU A 186 -4.95 -2.87 5.03
N TYR A 187 -6.21 -3.26 5.17
CA TYR A 187 -6.96 -3.25 6.43
C TYR A 187 -7.27 -4.67 6.90
N LEU A 188 -6.89 -4.98 8.14
CA LEU A 188 -7.28 -6.21 8.83
C LEU A 188 -8.49 -5.95 9.74
N HIS A 189 -9.66 -6.37 9.25
CA HIS A 189 -10.90 -6.25 9.97
C HIS A 189 -10.97 -7.21 11.16
N GLU A 190 -11.28 -6.65 12.33
CA GLU A 190 -11.58 -7.38 13.57
C GLU A 190 -13.08 -7.67 13.62
N PRO A 191 -13.50 -8.93 13.89
CA PRO A 191 -14.90 -9.25 14.16
C PRO A 191 -15.40 -8.60 15.46
N ASP A 192 -16.69 -8.31 15.56
CA ASP A 192 -17.28 -7.81 16.82
C ASP A 192 -17.16 -8.85 17.95
N MET A 193 -16.27 -8.58 18.91
CA MET A 193 -16.03 -9.41 20.10
C MET A 193 -17.29 -9.59 20.98
N PHE A 194 -18.20 -8.61 20.99
CA PHE A 194 -19.39 -8.63 21.84
C PHE A 194 -20.58 -9.32 21.14
N GLY A 195 -20.74 -9.10 19.83
CA GLY A 195 -21.75 -9.76 19.00
C GLY A 195 -21.41 -11.20 18.61
N ASP A 196 -20.15 -11.50 18.29
CA ASP A 196 -19.68 -12.86 17.97
C ASP A 196 -18.24 -13.10 18.49
N TYR A 197 -18.16 -13.38 19.79
CA TYR A 197 -16.93 -13.81 20.45
C TYR A 197 -16.28 -15.04 19.79
N ARG A 198 -17.03 -15.94 19.13
CA ARG A 198 -16.43 -17.10 18.44
C ARG A 198 -15.65 -16.62 17.22
N SER A 199 -16.25 -15.82 16.35
CA SER A 199 -15.56 -15.29 15.17
C SER A 199 -14.33 -14.45 15.56
N TRP A 200 -14.44 -13.63 16.62
CA TRP A 200 -13.30 -12.88 17.16
C TRP A 200 -12.19 -13.81 17.69
N LYS A 201 -12.54 -14.86 18.44
CA LYS A 201 -11.59 -15.83 18.98
C LYS A 201 -10.92 -16.67 17.90
N GLU A 202 -11.67 -17.14 16.90
CA GLU A 202 -11.13 -17.85 15.73
C GLU A 202 -10.24 -16.95 14.85
N TRP A 203 -10.49 -15.63 14.82
CA TRP A 203 -9.61 -14.66 14.16
C TRP A 203 -8.31 -14.45 14.94
N ILE A 204 -8.35 -14.23 16.26
CA ILE A 204 -7.14 -14.00 17.06
C ILE A 204 -6.27 -15.27 17.16
N ASP A 205 -6.88 -16.46 17.28
CA ASP A 205 -6.16 -17.72 17.31
C ASP A 205 -5.52 -18.06 15.96
N PHE A 206 -6.17 -17.69 14.85
CA PHE A 206 -5.58 -17.81 13.51
C PHE A 206 -4.35 -16.91 13.33
N LEU A 207 -4.40 -15.65 13.77
CA LEU A 207 -3.25 -14.73 13.71
C LEU A 207 -2.11 -15.20 14.63
N SER A 208 -2.45 -15.59 15.87
CA SER A 208 -1.49 -16.14 16.84
C SER A 208 -0.78 -17.37 16.28
N ALA A 209 -1.54 -18.38 15.85
CA ALA A 209 -0.99 -19.60 15.25
C ALA A 209 -0.15 -19.31 13.99
N THR A 210 -0.60 -18.39 13.13
CA THR A 210 0.20 -17.96 11.96
C THR A 210 1.55 -17.40 12.41
N SER A 211 1.59 -16.44 13.34
CA SER A 211 2.87 -15.88 13.82
C SER A 211 3.80 -16.93 14.44
N ILE A 212 3.26 -17.88 15.22
CA ILE A 212 4.02 -18.98 15.83
C ILE A 212 4.61 -19.91 14.77
N THR A 213 3.84 -20.25 13.73
CA THR A 213 4.35 -21.06 12.61
C THR A 213 5.43 -20.32 11.82
N LEU A 214 5.30 -19.01 11.60
CA LEU A 214 6.33 -18.21 10.94
C LEU A 214 7.63 -18.17 11.77
N ASP A 215 7.54 -17.88 13.07
CA ASP A 215 8.68 -17.89 14.01
C ASP A 215 9.39 -19.26 14.03
N GLU A 216 8.62 -20.35 13.99
CA GLU A 216 9.15 -21.71 13.96
C GLU A 216 9.82 -22.05 12.62
N ILE A 217 9.24 -21.67 11.48
CA ILE A 217 9.88 -21.78 10.15
C ILE A 217 11.21 -21.02 10.15
N ILE A 218 11.22 -19.78 10.64
CA ILE A 218 12.42 -18.95 10.76
C ILE A 218 13.47 -19.65 11.63
N ARG A 219 13.08 -20.20 12.78
CA ARG A 219 13.96 -20.91 13.72
C ARG A 219 14.56 -22.17 13.09
N GLN A 220 13.75 -22.97 12.40
CA GLN A 220 14.21 -24.20 11.74
C GLN A 220 15.07 -23.88 10.51
N TYR A 221 14.71 -22.92 9.67
CA TYR A 221 15.53 -22.50 8.52
C TYR A 221 16.90 -21.96 8.97
N LYS A 222 16.93 -21.08 9.99
CA LYS A 222 18.17 -20.61 10.64
C LYS A 222 18.99 -21.77 11.25
N SER A 223 18.38 -22.91 11.58
CA SER A 223 19.05 -24.12 12.10
C SER A 223 19.57 -25.04 10.99
N VAL A 224 18.76 -25.33 9.97
CA VAL A 224 19.12 -26.19 8.82
C VAL A 224 20.26 -25.55 8.02
N THR A 225 20.18 -24.27 7.70
CA THR A 225 21.22 -23.53 6.94
C THR A 225 22.53 -23.31 7.73
N ARG A 226 22.56 -23.67 9.04
CA ARG A 226 23.81 -23.78 9.82
C ARG A 226 24.41 -25.19 9.78
N ARG A 227 23.59 -26.22 9.55
CA ARG A 227 24.01 -27.62 9.39
C ARG A 227 24.49 -27.89 7.96
N HIS A 228 23.74 -27.42 6.97
CA HIS A 228 24.10 -27.48 5.56
C HIS A 228 24.88 -26.22 5.16
N LYS A 229 26.14 -26.38 4.72
CA LYS A 229 27.07 -25.28 4.41
C LYS A 229 26.76 -24.52 3.10
N MET A 230 25.59 -24.72 2.50
CA MET A 230 25.15 -24.04 1.28
C MET A 230 23.66 -23.72 1.39
N PHE A 231 23.25 -22.62 0.75
CA PHE A 231 21.84 -22.32 0.51
C PHE A 231 21.31 -23.31 -0.53
N ASP A 232 20.57 -24.31 -0.07
CA ASP A 232 19.97 -25.35 -0.91
C ASP A 232 18.45 -25.34 -0.71
N ARG A 233 17.69 -25.69 -1.74
CA ARG A 233 16.21 -25.73 -1.72
C ARG A 233 15.70 -26.73 -0.68
N ASN A 234 16.47 -27.82 -0.50
CA ASN A 234 16.32 -28.82 0.55
C ASN A 234 16.28 -28.21 1.98
N ALA A 235 16.94 -27.07 2.21
CA ALA A 235 16.99 -26.43 3.53
C ALA A 235 15.67 -25.77 3.94
N LEU A 236 14.86 -25.34 2.97
CA LEU A 236 13.51 -24.83 3.22
C LEU A 236 12.53 -25.98 3.43
N GLU A 237 12.60 -27.04 2.61
CA GLU A 237 11.72 -28.22 2.75
C GLU A 237 11.90 -28.88 4.13
N GLU A 238 13.14 -29.10 4.58
CA GLU A 238 13.40 -29.62 5.93
C GLU A 238 12.83 -28.68 7.02
N ALA A 239 12.96 -27.36 6.86
CA ALA A 239 12.44 -26.39 7.82
C ALA A 239 10.89 -26.34 7.87
N LEU A 240 10.23 -26.45 6.72
CA LEU A 240 8.76 -26.49 6.61
C LEU A 240 8.19 -27.78 7.23
N VAL A 241 8.87 -28.92 7.05
CA VAL A 241 8.47 -30.19 7.69
C VAL A 241 8.75 -30.17 9.21
N LEU A 242 9.91 -29.66 9.65
CA LEU A 242 10.25 -29.57 11.07
C LEU A 242 9.38 -28.57 11.85
N SER A 243 8.87 -27.53 11.19
CA SER A 243 7.90 -26.57 11.76
C SER A 243 6.45 -27.05 11.73
N GLY A 244 6.17 -28.20 11.11
CA GLY A 244 4.81 -28.71 10.90
C GLY A 244 3.98 -27.89 9.92
N CYS A 245 4.59 -26.98 9.15
CA CYS A 245 3.92 -26.23 8.08
C CYS A 245 3.66 -27.09 6.86
N ALA A 246 4.63 -27.95 6.50
CA ALA A 246 4.52 -28.97 5.46
C ALA A 246 4.31 -30.36 6.05
N ARG A 247 3.77 -31.28 5.23
CA ARG A 247 3.82 -32.71 5.52
C ARG A 247 5.09 -33.32 4.92
N PRO A 248 5.70 -34.34 5.53
CA PRO A 248 6.79 -35.08 4.90
C PRO A 248 6.35 -35.61 3.54
N SER A 249 7.17 -35.35 2.51
CA SER A 249 7.07 -35.97 1.20
C SER A 249 7.26 -37.49 1.35
N LEU A 250 6.15 -38.23 1.29
CA LEU A 250 6.18 -39.70 1.19
C LEU A 250 6.65 -40.05 -0.22
N ASN A 251 7.97 -40.22 -0.36
CA ASN A 251 8.66 -40.44 -1.63
C ASN A 251 7.98 -41.48 -2.52
N SER A 252 7.76 -41.11 -3.78
CA SER A 252 7.44 -41.97 -4.91
C SER A 252 8.70 -42.59 -5.51
#